data_AF-A0A8J9YPU4-F1
#
_entry.id   AF-A0A8J9YPU4-F1
#
_cell.length_a   1.000
_cell.length_b   1.000
_cell.length_c   1.000
_cell.angle_alpha   90.00
_cell.angle_beta   90.00
_cell.angle_gamma   90.00
#
_symmetry.space_group_name_H-M   'P 1'
#
loop_
_entity.id
_entity.type
_entity.pdbx_description
1 polymer ?
#
loop_
_entity_poly.entity_id
_entity_poly.type
_entity_poly.pdbx_seq_one_letter_code
_entity_poly.pdbx_strand_id
1 'polypeptide(L)'
;MSISDFSVVSLNVGGHIYTTARSTLIRYPDSMLGAMFGGDLGTLQDDQGRYFIDRNGRLFEHVLNFLRTNQLVLPEDFKELPLLEMEADFYQIQPLIEALKSYKARINQPCAQDVVSFSVRPRMQPGMSPLHNIQFGANTKDVEDMVKKSYDSRLSDMFGSKPRAHRKRRARFNSSRDEQGRYFIDRDGMVFRHVLNFLRLGELVLPEGFKELRLLEKEAEFYQIEELIRAVRITMGKESADYVDEYDDYGYDYWD
;
A
#
# COMPACT_ATOMS: atom_id res chain seq x y z
N MET A 1 -8.48 -2.82 -27.57
CA MET A 1 -8.74 -1.59 -26.82
C MET A 1 -9.12 -0.50 -27.80
N SER A 2 -10.33 0.03 -27.66
CA SER A 2 -10.83 1.16 -28.46
C SER A 2 -10.24 2.46 -27.92
N ILE A 3 -10.16 3.51 -28.76
CA ILE A 3 -9.72 4.85 -28.30
C ILE A 3 -10.62 5.38 -27.17
N SER A 4 -11.90 4.97 -27.17
CA SER A 4 -12.86 5.36 -26.13
C SER A 4 -12.61 4.71 -24.76
N ASP A 5 -11.76 3.68 -24.69
CA ASP A 5 -11.44 3.03 -23.41
C ASP A 5 -10.61 3.96 -22.50
N PHE A 6 -9.94 4.96 -23.07
CA PHE A 6 -9.16 5.94 -22.33
C PHE A 6 -9.93 7.23 -22.01
N SER A 7 -11.23 7.28 -22.32
CA SER A 7 -12.06 8.45 -22.00
C SER A 7 -12.24 8.60 -20.50
N VAL A 8 -12.21 9.84 -20.04
CA VAL A 8 -12.53 10.19 -18.66
C VAL A 8 -14.04 10.08 -18.44
N VAL A 9 -14.44 9.42 -17.37
CA VAL A 9 -15.83 9.19 -16.96
C VAL A 9 -16.03 9.78 -15.57
N SER A 10 -17.13 10.50 -15.38
CA SER A 10 -17.55 11.02 -14.08
C SER A 10 -18.77 10.28 -13.56
N LEU A 11 -18.72 9.87 -12.30
CA LEU A 11 -19.73 9.10 -11.58
C LEU A 11 -20.20 9.88 -10.36
N ASN A 12 -21.47 9.71 -10.01
CA ASN A 12 -22.06 10.13 -8.76
C ASN A 12 -22.59 8.88 -8.04
N VAL A 13 -21.91 8.47 -6.98
CA VAL A 13 -22.25 7.28 -6.20
C VAL A 13 -22.81 7.70 -4.84
N GLY A 14 -24.13 7.70 -4.71
CA GLY A 14 -24.84 8.14 -3.49
C GLY A 14 -24.40 9.53 -3.02
N GLY A 15 -24.18 10.47 -3.94
CA GLY A 15 -23.73 11.84 -3.68
C GLY A 15 -22.21 12.05 -3.68
N HIS A 16 -21.40 10.99 -3.79
CA HIS A 16 -19.95 11.10 -3.88
C HIS A 16 -19.50 11.13 -5.34
N ILE A 17 -18.74 12.17 -5.71
CA ILE A 17 -18.30 12.35 -7.09
C ILE A 17 -16.95 11.66 -7.29
N TYR A 18 -16.91 10.74 -8.26
CA TYR A 18 -15.69 10.07 -8.68
C TYR A 18 -15.40 10.37 -10.14
N THR A 19 -14.12 10.47 -10.47
CA THR A 19 -13.65 10.58 -11.85
C THR A 19 -12.61 9.49 -12.09
N THR A 20 -12.78 8.72 -13.16
CA THR A 20 -11.91 7.59 -13.51
C THR A 20 -11.88 7.38 -15.03
N ALA A 21 -10.99 6.53 -15.54
CA ALA A 21 -10.99 6.16 -16.96
C ALA A 21 -12.01 5.05 -17.23
N ARG A 22 -12.62 5.05 -18.41
CA ARG A 22 -13.53 3.98 -18.85
C ARG A 22 -12.88 2.61 -18.73
N SER A 23 -11.59 2.49 -19.08
CA SER A 23 -10.79 1.27 -18.98
C SER A 23 -10.77 0.65 -17.59
N THR A 24 -10.88 1.47 -16.54
CA THR A 24 -10.89 1.01 -15.15
C THR A 24 -12.24 0.40 -14.80
N LEU A 25 -13.35 1.02 -15.26
CA LEU A 25 -14.70 0.54 -15.04
C LEU A 25 -15.01 -0.74 -15.83
N ILE A 26 -14.46 -0.88 -17.04
CA ILE A 26 -14.64 -2.06 -17.89
C ILE A 26 -13.58 -3.15 -17.67
N ARG A 27 -12.72 -3.01 -16.67
CA ARG A 27 -11.64 -3.98 -16.38
C ARG A 27 -12.19 -5.40 -16.27
N TYR A 28 -13.36 -5.54 -15.64
CA TYR A 28 -14.10 -6.79 -15.55
C TYR A 28 -15.39 -6.63 -16.36
N PRO A 29 -15.41 -7.06 -17.65
CA PRO A 29 -16.56 -6.85 -18.52
C PRO A 29 -17.82 -7.57 -18.02
N ASP A 30 -17.65 -8.70 -17.33
CA ASP A 30 -18.75 -9.50 -16.76
C ASP A 30 -19.34 -8.90 -15.47
N SER A 31 -18.78 -7.79 -14.97
CA SER A 31 -19.31 -7.08 -13.80
C SER A 31 -20.42 -6.11 -14.19
N MET A 32 -21.19 -5.64 -13.21
CA MET A 32 -22.23 -4.63 -13.43
C MET A 32 -21.66 -3.34 -14.03
N LEU A 33 -20.49 -2.88 -13.56
CA LEU A 33 -19.79 -1.73 -14.14
C LEU A 33 -19.30 -2.03 -15.56
N GLY A 34 -18.85 -3.25 -15.82
CA GLY A 34 -18.47 -3.73 -17.14
C GLY A 34 -19.62 -3.64 -18.14
N ALA A 35 -20.81 -4.10 -17.77
CA ALA A 35 -22.01 -4.00 -18.60
C ALA A 35 -22.47 -2.54 -18.78
N MET A 36 -22.47 -1.77 -17.69
CA MET A 36 -22.88 -0.36 -17.66
C MET A 36 -22.04 0.51 -18.60
N PHE A 37 -20.72 0.31 -18.61
CA PHE A 37 -19.77 1.07 -19.43
C PHE A 37 -19.31 0.34 -20.69
N GLY A 38 -19.75 -0.91 -20.89
CA GLY A 38 -19.53 -1.72 -22.09
C GLY A 38 -20.52 -1.43 -23.22
N GLY A 39 -21.62 -0.71 -22.90
CA GLY A 39 -22.65 -0.29 -23.86
C GLY A 39 -23.93 -1.12 -23.82
N ASP A 40 -24.10 -1.96 -22.81
CA ASP A 40 -25.18 -2.95 -22.74
C ASP A 40 -26.35 -2.51 -21.82
N LEU A 41 -26.14 -1.50 -20.97
CA LEU A 41 -27.12 -1.07 -19.97
C LEU A 41 -27.49 0.42 -20.11
N GLY A 42 -28.80 0.72 -20.04
CA GLY A 42 -29.29 2.08 -19.87
C GLY A 42 -28.86 2.62 -18.51
N THR A 43 -28.22 3.79 -18.48
CA THR A 43 -27.66 4.35 -17.26
C THR A 43 -28.41 5.61 -16.83
N LEU A 44 -28.68 5.71 -15.53
CA LEU A 44 -29.19 6.94 -14.95
C LEU A 44 -28.06 7.97 -14.92
N GLN A 45 -28.41 9.22 -15.18
CA GLN A 45 -27.52 10.36 -15.03
C GLN A 45 -28.12 11.38 -14.07
N ASP A 46 -27.27 12.07 -13.32
CA ASP A 46 -27.69 13.21 -12.52
C ASP A 46 -27.91 14.47 -13.37
N ASP A 47 -28.28 15.57 -12.73
CA ASP A 47 -28.57 16.86 -13.34
C ASP A 47 -27.37 17.48 -14.10
N GLN A 48 -26.16 17.00 -13.85
CA GLN A 48 -24.93 17.44 -14.50
C GLN A 48 -24.40 16.41 -15.51
N GLY A 49 -25.20 15.39 -15.85
CA GLY A 49 -24.85 14.37 -16.83
C GLY A 49 -23.83 13.34 -16.34
N ARG A 50 -23.57 13.24 -15.02
CA ARG A 50 -22.70 12.20 -14.46
C ARG A 50 -23.50 10.93 -14.26
N TYR A 51 -22.85 9.79 -14.50
CA TYR A 51 -23.47 8.48 -14.27
C TYR A 51 -23.84 8.32 -12.80
N PHE A 52 -25.12 8.09 -12.51
CA PHE A 52 -25.63 7.98 -11.15
C PHE A 52 -25.77 6.53 -10.72
N ILE A 53 -25.26 6.24 -9.53
CA ILE A 53 -25.35 4.94 -8.87
C ILE A 53 -25.88 5.18 -7.45
N ASP A 54 -27.04 4.61 -7.14
CA ASP A 54 -27.67 4.74 -5.82
C ASP A 54 -27.06 3.76 -4.80
N ARG A 55 -25.78 3.95 -4.47
CA ARG A 55 -24.98 3.09 -3.57
C ARG A 55 -24.10 3.90 -2.64
N ASN A 56 -23.43 3.23 -1.70
CA ASN A 56 -22.54 3.89 -0.75
C ASN A 56 -21.24 4.37 -1.42
N GLY A 57 -21.13 5.69 -1.61
CA GLY A 57 -19.96 6.31 -2.20
C GLY A 57 -18.65 6.03 -1.44
N ARG A 58 -18.66 6.10 -0.10
CA ARG A 58 -17.44 5.88 0.70
C ARG A 58 -16.86 4.48 0.52
N LEU A 59 -17.71 3.46 0.47
CA LEU A 59 -17.26 2.08 0.22
C LEU A 59 -16.84 1.86 -1.24
N PHE A 60 -17.46 2.61 -2.18
CA PHE A 60 -17.08 2.57 -3.58
C PHE A 60 -15.63 3.01 -3.82
N GLU A 61 -15.04 3.84 -2.97
CA GLU A 61 -13.62 4.17 -3.03
C GLU A 61 -12.73 2.92 -2.99
N HIS A 62 -13.03 1.96 -2.11
CA HIS A 62 -12.28 0.69 -2.03
C HIS A 62 -12.52 -0.19 -3.26
N VAL A 63 -13.74 -0.18 -3.81
CA VAL A 63 -14.06 -0.87 -5.06
C VAL A 63 -13.25 -0.27 -6.21
N LEU A 64 -13.22 1.06 -6.33
CA LEU A 64 -12.50 1.77 -7.37
C LEU A 64 -10.98 1.56 -7.25
N ASN A 65 -10.44 1.58 -6.03
CA ASN A 65 -9.03 1.29 -5.79
C ASN A 65 -8.66 -0.16 -6.11
N PHE A 66 -9.57 -1.11 -5.87
CA PHE A 66 -9.41 -2.49 -6.37
C PHE A 66 -9.39 -2.53 -7.91
N LEU A 67 -10.28 -1.82 -8.60
CA LEU A 67 -10.27 -1.73 -10.06
C LEU A 67 -8.98 -1.08 -10.62
N ARG A 68 -8.36 -0.16 -9.88
CA ARG A 68 -7.10 0.48 -10.31
C ARG A 68 -5.87 -0.38 -10.06
N THR A 69 -5.82 -1.10 -8.94
CA THR A 69 -4.63 -1.83 -8.49
C THR A 69 -4.71 -3.33 -8.74
N ASN A 70 -5.91 -3.87 -8.99
CA ASN A 70 -6.22 -5.30 -9.02
C ASN A 70 -5.85 -6.01 -7.70
N GLN A 71 -5.85 -5.29 -6.59
CA GLN A 71 -5.50 -5.80 -5.26
C GLN A 71 -6.43 -5.22 -4.20
N LEU A 72 -6.84 -6.07 -3.25
CA LEU A 72 -7.64 -5.63 -2.10
C LEU A 72 -6.70 -5.00 -1.07
N VAL A 73 -6.72 -3.67 -0.99
CA VAL A 73 -5.97 -2.89 -0.01
C VAL A 73 -6.97 -2.16 0.88
N LEU A 74 -7.02 -2.56 2.15
CA LEU A 74 -7.88 -1.98 3.16
C LEU A 74 -7.04 -1.32 4.26
N PRO A 75 -7.55 -0.24 4.90
CA PRO A 75 -6.96 0.30 6.12
C PRO A 75 -6.84 -0.79 7.21
N GLU A 76 -5.83 -0.67 8.08
CA GLU A 76 -5.54 -1.69 9.11
C GLU A 76 -6.71 -1.94 10.06
N ASP A 77 -7.50 -0.91 10.37
CA ASP A 77 -8.66 -0.98 11.25
C ASP A 77 -9.99 -0.90 10.48
N PHE A 78 -10.04 -1.44 9.27
CA PHE A 78 -11.25 -1.43 8.45
C PHE A 78 -12.39 -2.25 9.10
N LYS A 79 -13.42 -1.56 9.60
CA LYS A 79 -14.56 -2.16 10.33
C LYS A 79 -15.76 -2.50 9.44
N GLU A 80 -15.82 -1.93 8.24
CA GLU A 80 -16.99 -2.01 7.36
C GLU A 80 -16.90 -3.19 6.36
N LEU A 81 -16.16 -4.24 6.72
CA LEU A 81 -15.94 -5.41 5.85
C LEU A 81 -17.24 -6.08 5.37
N PRO A 82 -18.27 -6.31 6.21
CA PRO A 82 -19.53 -6.86 5.72
C PRO A 82 -20.25 -5.93 4.73
N LEU A 83 -20.16 -4.61 4.92
CA LEU A 83 -20.78 -3.65 4.02
C LEU A 83 -20.04 -3.61 2.67
N LEU A 84 -18.71 -3.69 2.69
CA LEU A 84 -17.91 -3.75 1.46
C LEU A 84 -18.18 -5.03 0.65
N GLU A 85 -18.47 -6.16 1.30
CA GLU A 85 -18.93 -7.36 0.60
C GLU A 85 -20.27 -7.15 -0.09
N MET A 86 -21.23 -6.50 0.56
CA MET A 86 -22.51 -6.18 -0.07
C MET A 86 -22.34 -5.29 -1.31
N GLU A 87 -21.39 -4.35 -1.27
CA GLU A 87 -21.03 -3.57 -2.46
C GLU A 87 -20.36 -4.43 -3.54
N ALA A 88 -19.41 -5.30 -3.18
CA ALA A 88 -18.74 -6.19 -4.13
C ALA A 88 -19.72 -7.13 -4.85
N ASP A 89 -20.71 -7.65 -4.12
CA ASP A 89 -21.81 -8.46 -4.65
C ASP A 89 -22.72 -7.63 -5.56
N PHE A 90 -23.09 -6.41 -5.16
CA PHE A 90 -23.90 -5.50 -5.96
C PHE A 90 -23.24 -5.17 -7.31
N TYR A 91 -21.95 -4.81 -7.30
CA TYR A 91 -21.20 -4.51 -8.52
C TYR A 91 -20.82 -5.76 -9.31
N GLN A 92 -21.04 -6.97 -8.76
CA GLN A 92 -20.74 -8.26 -9.38
C GLN A 92 -19.26 -8.38 -9.79
N ILE A 93 -18.35 -7.88 -8.96
CA ILE A 93 -16.90 -7.95 -9.23
C ILE A 93 -16.36 -9.24 -8.61
N GLN A 94 -16.42 -10.33 -9.35
CA GLN A 94 -16.06 -11.67 -8.87
C GLN A 94 -14.65 -11.74 -8.23
N PRO A 95 -13.59 -11.15 -8.82
CA PRO A 95 -12.26 -11.17 -8.19
C PRO A 95 -12.19 -10.41 -6.86
N LEU A 96 -13.02 -9.38 -6.66
CA LEU A 96 -13.10 -8.64 -5.41
C LEU A 96 -13.80 -9.48 -4.33
N ILE A 97 -14.89 -10.15 -4.69
CA ILE A 97 -15.62 -11.06 -3.80
C ILE A 97 -14.68 -12.17 -3.31
N GLU A 98 -13.88 -12.76 -4.20
CA GLU A 98 -12.90 -13.78 -3.85
C GLU A 98 -11.80 -13.21 -2.94
N ALA A 99 -11.26 -12.03 -3.24
CA ALA A 99 -10.27 -11.37 -2.42
C ALA A 99 -10.79 -11.08 -0.99
N LEU A 100 -12.05 -10.66 -0.86
CA LEU A 100 -12.70 -10.41 0.44
C LEU A 100 -12.87 -11.70 1.25
N LYS A 101 -13.25 -12.82 0.60
CA LYS A 101 -13.33 -14.13 1.24
C LYS A 101 -11.96 -14.59 1.75
N SER A 102 -10.91 -14.48 0.94
CA SER A 102 -9.55 -14.81 1.36
C SER A 102 -9.05 -13.90 2.47
N TYR A 103 -9.38 -12.60 2.42
CA TYR A 103 -9.07 -11.66 3.48
C TYR A 103 -9.74 -12.05 4.81
N LYS A 104 -11.04 -12.38 4.77
CA LYS A 104 -11.78 -12.89 5.93
C LYS A 104 -11.18 -14.16 6.51
N ALA A 105 -10.82 -15.12 5.66
CA ALA A 105 -10.20 -16.35 6.11
C ALA A 105 -8.87 -16.10 6.83
N ARG A 106 -8.07 -15.11 6.38
CA ARG A 106 -6.82 -14.72 7.02
C ARG A 106 -7.02 -14.05 8.38
N ILE A 107 -8.00 -13.16 8.52
CA ILE A 107 -8.27 -12.48 9.80
C ILE A 107 -9.00 -13.38 10.81
N ASN A 108 -9.77 -14.36 10.33
CA ASN A 108 -10.50 -15.31 11.16
C ASN A 108 -9.72 -16.59 11.43
N GLN A 109 -8.52 -16.76 10.88
CA GLN A 109 -7.64 -17.84 11.30
C GLN A 109 -7.34 -17.62 12.79
N PRO A 110 -7.70 -18.56 13.68
CA PRO A 110 -7.15 -18.52 15.01
C PRO A 110 -5.64 -18.56 14.85
N CYS A 111 -4.97 -17.50 15.30
CA CYS A 111 -3.56 -17.59 15.61
C CYS A 111 -3.41 -18.86 16.45
N ALA A 112 -2.63 -19.83 15.97
CA ALA A 112 -2.06 -20.82 16.85
C ALA A 112 -1.11 -20.06 17.79
N GLN A 113 -1.68 -19.38 18.79
CA GLN A 113 -0.93 -18.83 19.90
C GLN A 113 -0.32 -20.04 20.62
N ASP A 114 1.01 -20.15 20.53
CA ASP A 114 1.86 -20.52 21.65
C ASP A 114 1.43 -21.76 22.47
N VAL A 115 1.29 -22.90 21.81
CA VAL A 115 1.63 -24.19 22.44
C VAL A 115 2.76 -24.85 21.67
N VAL A 116 3.92 -24.22 21.70
CA VAL A 116 5.16 -24.99 21.74
C VAL A 116 5.22 -25.64 23.13
N SER A 117 4.69 -26.86 23.24
CA SER A 117 4.97 -27.72 24.39
C SER A 117 6.41 -28.20 24.32
N PHE A 118 7.37 -27.33 24.66
CA PHE A 118 8.69 -27.81 25.03
C PHE A 118 8.56 -28.51 26.39
N SER A 119 8.46 -29.84 26.36
CA SER A 119 8.74 -30.65 27.54
C SER A 119 10.24 -30.55 27.85
N VAL A 120 10.64 -29.49 28.55
CA VAL A 120 11.95 -29.42 29.18
C VAL A 120 11.84 -30.22 30.47
N ARG A 121 12.40 -31.44 30.48
CA ARG A 121 12.58 -32.19 31.74
C ARG A 121 13.54 -31.38 32.63
N PRO A 122 13.17 -30.94 33.84
CA PRO A 122 14.10 -30.25 34.72
C PRO A 122 15.13 -31.25 35.23
N ARG A 123 16.40 -31.05 34.88
CA ARG A 123 17.52 -31.73 35.55
C ARG A 123 17.78 -30.97 36.85
N MET A 124 17.23 -31.47 37.96
CA MET A 124 17.54 -30.93 39.29
C MET A 124 19.04 -31.12 39.56
N GLN A 125 19.73 -30.03 39.90
CA GLN A 125 20.99 -30.10 40.65
C GLN A 125 20.76 -29.41 42.01
N PRO A 126 21.07 -30.06 43.14
CA PRO A 126 20.95 -29.45 44.45
C PRO A 126 22.22 -28.66 44.79
N GLY A 127 22.04 -27.41 45.22
CA GLY A 127 23.06 -26.67 45.97
C GLY A 127 23.60 -25.41 45.30
N MET A 128 22.82 -24.33 45.28
CA MET A 128 23.36 -22.96 45.25
C MET A 128 22.47 -22.03 46.09
N SER A 129 23.11 -21.27 46.98
CA SER A 129 22.52 -20.30 47.91
C SER A 129 22.09 -19.00 47.21
N PRO A 130 21.24 -18.16 47.85
CA PRO A 130 20.63 -17.01 47.19
C PRO A 130 21.65 -15.86 47.01
N LEU A 131 21.76 -15.33 45.79
CA LEU A 131 22.43 -14.05 45.55
C LEU A 131 21.42 -12.90 45.51
N HIS A 132 21.90 -11.78 46.04
CA HIS A 132 21.24 -10.52 46.38
C HIS A 132 20.33 -9.92 45.29
N ASN A 133 19.26 -9.26 45.77
CA ASN A 133 18.50 -8.26 45.00
C ASN A 133 19.42 -7.13 44.53
N ILE A 134 19.45 -6.89 43.21
CA ILE A 134 19.95 -5.64 42.65
C ILE A 134 18.77 -4.94 41.95
N GLN A 135 18.42 -3.78 42.48
CA GLN A 135 17.47 -2.84 41.90
C GLN A 135 18.16 -2.13 40.72
N PHE A 136 17.67 -2.33 39.49
CA PHE A 136 18.06 -1.48 38.36
C PHE A 136 16.89 -0.60 37.96
N GLY A 137 16.99 0.69 38.31
CA GLY A 137 16.19 1.74 37.70
C GLY A 137 16.80 2.10 36.35
N ALA A 138 16.17 1.71 35.25
CA ALA A 138 16.53 2.18 33.92
C ALA A 138 15.73 3.45 33.62
N ASN A 139 16.43 4.59 33.53
CA ASN A 139 15.88 5.87 33.15
C ASN A 139 15.69 5.87 31.62
N THR A 140 14.47 6.07 31.13
CA THR A 140 14.05 5.89 29.73
C THR A 140 14.60 6.93 28.74
N LYS A 141 15.47 7.84 29.18
CA LYS A 141 16.03 8.89 28.32
C LYS A 141 17.34 8.49 27.64
N ASP A 142 18.12 7.59 28.23
CA ASP A 142 19.45 7.24 27.70
C ASP A 142 19.37 6.27 26.50
N VAL A 143 18.27 5.52 26.38
CA VAL A 143 18.03 4.61 25.24
C VAL A 143 17.55 5.38 24.01
N GLU A 144 16.73 6.43 24.20
CA GLU A 144 16.23 7.27 23.10
C GLU A 144 17.34 8.13 22.49
N ASP A 145 18.25 8.67 23.30
CA ASP A 145 19.39 9.47 22.82
C ASP A 145 20.47 8.63 22.13
N MET A 146 20.57 7.34 22.46
CA MET A 146 21.48 6.39 21.79
C MET A 146 20.97 5.98 20.40
N VAL A 147 19.64 5.87 20.21
CA VAL A 147 19.02 5.56 18.91
C VAL A 147 19.07 6.78 17.97
N LYS A 148 18.81 8.00 18.48
CA LYS A 148 18.86 9.23 17.67
C LYS A 148 20.24 9.53 17.10
N LYS A 149 21.30 9.33 17.88
CA LYS A 149 22.69 9.56 17.40
C LYS A 149 23.14 8.59 16.31
N SER A 150 22.59 7.37 16.28
CA SER A 150 22.88 6.37 15.25
C SER A 150 22.16 6.66 13.92
N TYR A 151 20.98 7.29 13.99
CA TYR A 151 20.19 7.68 12.80
C TYR A 151 20.76 8.91 12.10
N ASP A 152 21.11 9.97 12.84
CA ASP A 152 21.60 11.22 12.23
C ASP A 152 22.97 11.07 11.57
N SER A 153 23.85 10.21 12.12
CA SER A 153 25.20 10.01 11.56
C SER A 153 25.21 9.16 10.28
N ARG A 154 24.20 8.33 10.04
CA ARG A 154 24.12 7.49 8.82
C ARG A 154 23.36 8.18 7.68
N LEU A 155 22.52 9.17 7.99
CA LEU A 155 21.77 9.96 7.01
C LEU A 155 22.64 11.01 6.28
N SER A 156 23.63 11.62 6.94
CA SER A 156 24.53 12.59 6.29
C SER A 156 25.44 11.95 5.25
N ASP A 157 25.89 10.72 5.51
CA ASP A 157 26.87 10.04 4.66
C ASP A 157 26.22 9.35 3.45
N MET A 158 24.92 9.04 3.52
CA MET A 158 24.15 8.45 2.41
C MET A 158 23.60 9.46 1.40
N PHE A 159 23.45 10.74 1.78
CA PHE A 159 22.90 11.80 0.92
C PHE A 159 23.93 12.81 0.41
N GLY A 160 25.22 12.45 0.45
CA GLY A 160 26.31 13.18 -0.18
C GLY A 160 26.40 12.98 -1.69
N SER A 161 25.30 13.06 -2.44
CA SER A 161 25.30 13.32 -3.89
C SER A 161 23.87 13.41 -4.42
N LYS A 162 23.58 14.50 -5.14
CA LYS A 162 22.32 14.68 -5.88
C LYS A 162 21.99 13.43 -6.70
N PRO A 163 20.72 12.99 -6.77
CA PRO A 163 20.36 11.77 -7.47
C PRO A 163 20.75 11.88 -8.95
N ARG A 164 21.68 11.01 -9.39
CA ARG A 164 21.99 10.82 -10.81
C ARG A 164 20.77 10.16 -11.46
N ALA A 165 20.10 10.93 -12.32
CA ALA A 165 18.99 10.48 -13.13
C ALA A 165 19.35 9.22 -13.93
N HIS A 166 19.03 8.04 -13.37
CA HIS A 166 19.10 6.79 -14.09
C HIS A 166 17.90 6.70 -15.02
N ARG A 167 18.13 7.12 -16.27
CA ARG A 167 17.19 7.02 -17.37
C ARG A 167 17.01 5.55 -17.74
N LYS A 168 16.05 4.86 -17.13
CA LYS A 168 15.57 3.56 -17.63
C LYS A 168 14.05 3.58 -17.80
N ARG A 169 13.67 3.38 -19.07
CA ARG A 169 12.35 3.08 -19.64
C ARG A 169 11.14 3.74 -18.98
N ARG A 170 10.72 4.88 -19.56
CA ARG A 170 9.41 5.50 -19.29
C ARG A 170 8.32 4.43 -19.41
N ALA A 171 7.68 4.08 -18.28
CA ALA A 171 6.33 3.57 -18.32
C ALA A 171 5.53 4.54 -19.20
N ARG A 172 4.94 4.04 -20.28
CA ARG A 172 3.99 4.83 -21.06
C ARG A 172 2.76 4.99 -20.17
N PHE A 173 2.78 6.00 -19.30
CA PHE A 173 1.59 6.38 -18.53
C PHE A 173 0.49 6.69 -19.56
N ASN A 174 -0.64 5.99 -19.45
CA ASN A 174 -1.82 6.29 -20.25
C ASN A 174 -2.41 7.61 -19.76
N SER A 175 -1.80 8.71 -20.20
CA SER A 175 -2.21 10.05 -19.81
C SER A 175 -3.18 10.57 -20.87
N SER A 176 -4.48 10.27 -20.70
CA SER A 176 -5.49 11.02 -21.45
C SER A 176 -5.41 12.49 -21.04
N ARG A 177 -5.66 13.39 -21.99
CA ARG A 177 -5.71 14.83 -21.71
C ARG A 177 -7.16 15.27 -21.68
N ASP A 178 -7.50 16.16 -20.76
CA ASP A 178 -8.79 16.82 -20.78
C ASP A 178 -8.87 17.90 -21.87
N GLU A 179 -10.04 18.51 -22.03
CA GLU A 179 -10.30 19.59 -22.99
C GLU A 179 -9.41 20.82 -22.77
N GLN A 180 -8.86 20.99 -21.57
CA GLN A 180 -7.93 22.07 -21.21
C GLN A 180 -6.45 21.66 -21.40
N GLY A 181 -6.18 20.47 -21.95
CA GLY A 181 -4.83 19.95 -22.20
C GLY A 181 -4.11 19.47 -20.93
N ARG A 182 -4.78 19.39 -19.78
CA ARG A 182 -4.22 18.85 -18.53
C ARG A 182 -4.18 17.33 -18.61
N TYR A 183 -3.14 16.73 -18.03
CA TYR A 183 -3.03 15.28 -17.97
C TYR A 183 -3.96 14.72 -16.89
N PHE A 184 -4.76 13.73 -17.27
CA PHE A 184 -5.51 12.90 -16.35
C PHE A 184 -4.66 11.69 -15.95
N ILE A 185 -4.59 11.45 -14.65
CA ILE A 185 -3.93 10.28 -14.07
C ILE A 185 -5.01 9.55 -13.27
N ASP A 186 -5.40 8.38 -13.76
CA ASP A 186 -6.47 7.57 -13.13
C ASP A 186 -5.97 6.80 -11.92
N ARG A 187 -5.56 7.54 -10.89
CA ARG A 187 -5.01 7.03 -9.63
C ARG A 187 -5.71 7.70 -8.44
N ASP A 188 -5.44 7.18 -7.25
CA ASP A 188 -5.96 7.76 -6.03
C ASP A 188 -5.29 9.11 -5.73
N GLY A 189 -6.05 10.19 -5.85
CA GLY A 189 -5.55 11.55 -5.64
C GLY A 189 -5.16 11.86 -4.19
N MET A 190 -5.78 11.18 -3.22
CA MET A 190 -5.49 11.37 -1.79
C MET A 190 -4.14 10.73 -1.46
N VAL A 191 -3.91 9.50 -1.90
CA VAL A 191 -2.63 8.81 -1.67
C VAL A 191 -1.51 9.40 -2.52
N PHE A 192 -1.81 9.80 -3.77
CA PHE A 192 -0.84 10.45 -4.66
C PHE A 192 -0.25 11.74 -4.07
N ARG A 193 -0.98 12.43 -3.18
CA ARG A 193 -0.44 13.60 -2.48
C ARG A 193 0.87 13.30 -1.76
N HIS A 194 1.00 12.11 -1.16
CA HIS A 194 2.21 11.72 -0.45
C HIS A 194 3.35 11.37 -1.40
N VAL A 195 3.05 10.77 -2.55
CA VAL A 195 4.03 10.59 -3.64
C VAL A 195 4.58 11.93 -4.09
N LEU A 196 3.70 12.92 -4.32
CA LEU A 196 4.10 14.26 -4.74
C LEU A 196 4.95 14.97 -3.69
N ASN A 197 4.61 14.82 -2.41
CA ASN A 197 5.38 15.40 -1.32
C ASN A 197 6.78 14.77 -1.25
N PHE A 198 6.88 13.44 -1.37
CA PHE A 198 8.16 12.74 -1.44
C PHE A 198 9.04 13.25 -2.59
N LEU A 199 8.46 13.38 -3.80
CA LEU A 199 9.20 13.90 -4.97
C LEU A 199 9.68 15.36 -4.79
N ARG A 200 9.04 16.14 -3.92
CA ARG A 200 9.41 17.53 -3.64
C ARG A 200 10.45 17.68 -2.53
N LEU A 201 10.27 16.92 -1.45
CA LEU A 201 11.08 17.05 -0.24
C LEU A 201 12.29 16.09 -0.25
N GLY A 202 12.22 15.01 -1.01
CA GLY A 202 13.21 13.93 -0.99
C GLY A 202 13.07 12.98 0.20
N GLU A 203 12.10 13.22 1.08
CA GLU A 203 11.83 12.42 2.26
C GLU A 203 10.34 12.07 2.38
N LEU A 204 10.05 10.93 3.01
CA LEU A 204 8.69 10.45 3.22
C LEU A 204 8.09 11.11 4.47
N VAL A 205 7.24 12.12 4.25
CA VAL A 205 6.50 12.79 5.32
C VAL A 205 5.05 12.33 5.31
N LEU A 206 4.62 11.66 6.38
CA LEU A 206 3.27 11.15 6.56
C LEU A 206 2.61 11.76 7.80
N PRO A 207 1.28 11.97 7.77
CA PRO A 207 0.52 12.31 8.97
C PRO A 207 0.67 11.24 10.06
N GLU A 208 0.56 11.66 11.31
CA GLU A 208 0.54 10.73 12.44
C GLU A 208 -0.63 9.74 12.28
N GLY A 209 -0.35 8.44 12.44
CA GLY A 209 -1.35 7.38 12.29
C GLY A 209 -1.83 7.14 10.85
N PHE A 210 -1.03 7.47 9.83
CA PHE A 210 -1.37 7.20 8.43
C PHE A 210 -1.61 5.71 8.17
N LYS A 211 -2.84 5.34 7.82
CA LYS A 211 -3.31 3.94 7.73
C LYS A 211 -3.19 3.33 6.34
N GLU A 212 -2.83 4.12 5.34
CA GLU A 212 -2.87 3.75 3.93
C GLU A 212 -1.47 3.45 3.37
N LEU A 213 -0.52 3.07 4.23
CA LEU A 213 0.87 2.73 3.85
C LEU A 213 0.93 1.72 2.71
N ARG A 214 0.06 0.69 2.74
CA ARG A 214 -0.02 -0.32 1.69
C ARG A 214 -0.51 0.26 0.36
N LEU A 215 -1.43 1.21 0.40
CA LEU A 215 -1.93 1.87 -0.81
C LEU A 215 -0.86 2.81 -1.37
N LEU A 216 -0.11 3.48 -0.50
CA LEU A 216 1.04 4.29 -0.89
C LEU A 216 2.17 3.46 -1.51
N GLU A 217 2.45 2.26 -0.99
CA GLU A 217 3.37 1.30 -1.63
C GLU A 217 2.91 1.00 -3.07
N LYS A 218 1.60 0.78 -3.29
CA LYS A 218 1.06 0.52 -4.64
C LYS A 218 1.13 1.71 -5.57
N GLU A 219 0.96 2.93 -5.07
CA GLU A 219 1.22 4.12 -5.87
C GLU A 219 2.72 4.23 -6.23
N ALA A 220 3.62 4.00 -5.28
CA ALA A 220 5.06 4.04 -5.51
C ALA A 220 5.51 2.99 -6.55
N GLU A 221 4.97 1.77 -6.48
CA GLU A 221 5.15 0.71 -7.49
C GLU A 221 4.63 1.16 -8.86
N PHE A 222 3.44 1.76 -8.92
CA PHE A 222 2.84 2.24 -10.16
C PHE A 222 3.70 3.31 -10.85
N TYR A 223 4.24 4.26 -10.09
CA TYR A 223 5.12 5.30 -10.62
C TYR A 223 6.59 4.89 -10.74
N GLN A 224 6.95 3.68 -10.29
CA GLN A 224 8.32 3.14 -10.31
C GLN A 224 9.31 4.03 -9.54
N ILE A 225 8.91 4.48 -8.35
CA ILE A 225 9.73 5.31 -7.47
C ILE A 225 10.37 4.41 -6.41
N GLU A 226 11.47 3.74 -6.76
CA GLU A 226 12.14 2.74 -5.92
C GLU A 226 12.49 3.26 -4.51
N GLU A 227 12.98 4.49 -4.42
CA GLU A 227 13.32 5.10 -3.12
C GLU A 227 12.09 5.31 -2.24
N LEU A 228 10.93 5.59 -2.84
CA LEU A 228 9.67 5.69 -2.09
C LEU A 228 9.17 4.31 -1.67
N ILE A 229 9.30 3.30 -2.53
CA ILE A 229 8.96 1.91 -2.20
C ILE A 229 9.77 1.47 -0.97
N ARG A 230 11.09 1.68 -0.98
CA ARG A 230 11.99 1.39 0.14
C ARG A 230 11.56 2.14 1.41
N ALA A 231 11.37 3.46 1.31
CA ALA A 231 10.97 4.28 2.45
C ALA A 231 9.64 3.81 3.09
N VAL A 232 8.65 3.45 2.27
CA VAL A 232 7.36 2.93 2.75
C VAL A 232 7.53 1.55 3.41
N ARG A 233 8.38 0.67 2.87
CA ARG A 233 8.65 -0.66 3.45
C ARG A 233 9.39 -0.60 4.78
N ILE A 234 10.36 0.31 4.92
CA ILE A 234 11.01 0.62 6.19
C ILE A 234 9.97 1.11 7.20
N THR A 235 9.09 2.03 6.79
CA THR A 235 8.02 2.55 7.65
C THR A 235 7.03 1.46 8.10
N MET A 236 6.77 0.46 7.25
CA MET A 236 5.95 -0.72 7.58
C MET A 236 6.68 -1.76 8.46
N GLY A 237 7.96 -1.55 8.78
CA GLY A 237 8.76 -2.53 9.54
C GLY A 237 9.11 -3.80 8.74
N LYS A 238 9.06 -3.76 7.40
CA LYS A 238 9.33 -4.92 6.54
C LYS A 238 10.79 -5.06 6.07
N GLU A 239 11.61 -4.02 6.21
CA GLU A 239 13.00 -3.99 5.71
C GLU A 239 14.04 -3.86 6.85
N SER A 240 13.97 -4.75 7.84
CA SER A 240 15.04 -4.88 8.85
C SER A 240 15.69 -6.27 8.92
N ALA A 241 15.48 -7.15 7.93
CA ALA A 241 15.94 -8.55 8.02
C ALA A 241 16.85 -9.10 6.90
N ASP A 242 16.97 -8.48 5.74
CA ASP A 242 17.79 -9.06 4.65
C ASP A 242 18.73 -8.03 4.00
N TYR A 243 19.86 -7.79 4.64
CA TYR A 243 21.09 -7.30 4.00
C TYR A 243 22.25 -8.10 4.62
N VAL A 244 22.46 -9.32 4.11
CA VAL A 244 23.80 -9.91 4.18
C VAL A 244 24.50 -9.43 2.93
N ASP A 245 25.43 -8.50 3.16
CA ASP A 245 26.35 -7.96 2.18
C ASP A 245 27.20 -9.12 1.66
N GLU A 246 26.95 -9.56 0.44
CA GLU A 246 27.76 -10.57 -0.23
C GLU A 246 28.81 -9.87 -1.09
N TYR A 247 29.73 -9.12 -0.47
CA TYR A 247 31.05 -8.83 -1.05
C TYR A 247 32.12 -8.65 0.03
N ASP A 248 33.22 -9.36 -0.21
CA ASP A 248 34.58 -9.24 0.34
C ASP A 248 34.95 -10.06 1.59
N ASP A 249 35.34 -11.32 1.36
CA ASP A 249 36.46 -11.97 2.05
C ASP A 249 37.45 -12.54 1.02
N TYR A 250 38.73 -12.48 1.35
CA TYR A 250 39.87 -12.26 0.45
C TYR A 250 40.38 -13.50 -0.30
N GLY A 251 40.98 -13.28 -1.48
CA GLY A 251 41.79 -14.30 -2.15
C GLY A 251 42.53 -13.81 -3.40
N TYR A 252 43.40 -12.81 -3.24
CA TYR A 252 44.44 -12.52 -4.23
C TYR A 252 45.45 -13.68 -4.27
N ASP A 253 45.44 -14.47 -5.35
CA ASP A 253 46.57 -15.33 -5.70
C ASP A 253 47.51 -14.58 -6.66
N TYR A 254 48.68 -14.23 -6.15
CA TYR A 254 49.81 -13.66 -6.85
C TYR A 254 51.01 -14.60 -6.62
N TRP A 255 51.65 -15.05 -7.71
CA TRP A 255 52.87 -15.89 -7.83
C TRP A 255 52.69 -17.39 -7.46
N ASP A 256 53.10 -18.39 -8.23
CA ASP A 256 53.98 -18.52 -9.41
C ASP A 256 53.53 -19.75 -10.23
#